data_AF-A0A1Z9APY1-F1
#
_entry.id   AF-A0A1Z9APY1-F1
#
_cell.length_a   1.000
_cell.length_b   1.000
_cell.length_c   1.000
_cell.angle_alpha   90.00
_cell.angle_beta   90.00
_cell.angle_gamma   90.00
#
_symmetry.space_group_name_H-M   'P 1'
#
loop_
_entity.id
_entity.type
_entity.pdbx_description
1 polymer ?
#
loop_
_entity_poly.entity_id
_entity_poly.type
_entity_poly.pdbx_seq_one_letter_code
_entity_poly.pdbx_strand_id
1 'polypeptide(L)'
;MHYVQSKQGGPRTIDYRGTTTSLKDKDLKEIKATVQEHNKVARKWLRLHPTSTATILRIRIMPRGPRVEAAAKDGWKYKAAYYSYLPQRHATHFDVYVGEDTNAMHVMRRELKTGMTASQQRKHDDLLYQARRIEWKGRDQLHIKEYDRLQGTNHSAKG
;
A
#
# COMPACT_ATOMS: atom_id res chain seq x y z
N MET A 1 -2.04 -17.52 -23.06
CA MET A 1 -2.27 -16.18 -22.48
C MET A 1 -3.06 -15.37 -23.51
N HIS A 2 -4.21 -14.79 -23.17
CA HIS A 2 -4.92 -13.90 -24.10
C HIS A 2 -4.40 -12.48 -23.91
N TYR A 3 -3.73 -11.95 -24.94
CA TYR A 3 -3.08 -10.64 -24.90
C TYR A 3 -4.06 -9.57 -25.36
N VAL A 4 -4.15 -8.47 -24.62
CA VAL A 4 -4.75 -7.23 -25.13
C VAL A 4 -3.64 -6.19 -25.10
N GLN A 5 -3.10 -5.86 -26.28
CA GLN A 5 -2.16 -4.75 -26.44
C GLN A 5 -2.87 -3.43 -26.07
N SER A 6 -2.15 -2.51 -25.42
CA SER A 6 -2.60 -1.13 -25.32
C SER A 6 -2.81 -0.60 -26.73
N LYS A 7 -3.94 0.10 -26.96
CA LYS A 7 -4.38 0.58 -28.28
C LYS A 7 -3.43 1.56 -28.98
N GLN A 8 -2.30 1.90 -28.36
CA GLN A 8 -1.37 2.94 -28.79
C GLN A 8 0.03 2.37 -28.59
N GLY A 9 0.80 2.27 -29.68
CA GLY A 9 2.12 1.62 -29.78
C GLY A 9 3.26 2.27 -28.98
N GLY A 10 3.00 2.71 -27.76
CA GLY A 10 4.00 3.08 -26.77
C GLY A 10 4.63 1.86 -26.08
N PRO A 11 5.64 2.07 -25.22
CA PRO A 11 6.31 0.98 -24.50
C PRO A 11 5.29 0.10 -23.77
N ARG A 12 5.53 -1.23 -23.83
CA ARG A 12 4.65 -2.36 -23.45
C ARG A 12 4.14 -2.39 -22.00
N THR A 13 4.29 -1.31 -21.23
CA THR A 13 4.25 -1.33 -19.76
C THR A 13 3.10 -0.58 -19.13
N ILE A 14 2.47 0.38 -19.80
CA ILE A 14 1.61 1.33 -19.09
C ILE A 14 0.22 0.73 -18.77
N ASP A 15 -0.30 -0.15 -19.64
CA ASP A 15 -1.65 -0.73 -19.51
C ASP A 15 -1.67 -2.26 -19.73
N TYR A 16 -0.62 -2.97 -19.30
CA TYR A 16 -0.61 -4.43 -19.43
C TYR A 16 -1.74 -5.05 -18.60
N ARG A 17 -2.55 -5.89 -19.26
CA ARG A 17 -3.54 -6.77 -18.63
C ARG A 17 -3.41 -8.18 -19.20
N GLY A 18 -3.28 -9.16 -18.33
CA GLY A 18 -3.25 -10.56 -18.71
C GLY A 18 -3.68 -11.49 -17.58
N THR A 19 -3.71 -12.77 -17.86
CA THR A 19 -4.04 -13.81 -16.88
C THR A 19 -2.98 -14.91 -16.93
N THR A 20 -2.53 -15.38 -15.77
CA THR A 20 -1.61 -16.52 -15.65
C THR A 20 -2.12 -17.50 -14.60
N THR A 21 -1.78 -18.78 -14.74
CA THR A 21 -2.07 -19.80 -13.73
C THR A 21 -0.93 -19.97 -12.73
N SER A 22 0.22 -19.34 -12.95
CA SER A 22 1.42 -19.52 -12.13
C SER A 22 2.12 -18.21 -11.80
N LEU A 23 2.51 -18.03 -10.54
CA LEU A 23 3.36 -16.90 -10.12
C LEU A 23 4.81 -17.02 -10.60
N LYS A 24 5.18 -18.20 -11.12
CA LYS A 24 6.49 -18.51 -11.72
C LYS A 24 6.46 -18.49 -13.24
N ASP A 25 5.35 -18.07 -13.84
CA ASP A 25 5.20 -17.92 -15.28
C ASP A 25 6.32 -17.03 -15.86
N LYS A 26 6.87 -17.45 -17.01
CA LYS A 26 7.99 -16.77 -17.66
C LYS A 26 7.60 -15.35 -18.07
N ASP A 27 6.40 -15.15 -18.57
CA ASP A 27 5.91 -13.85 -19.03
C ASP A 27 5.75 -12.91 -17.83
N LEU A 28 5.25 -13.41 -16.69
CA LEU A 28 5.16 -12.62 -15.46
C LEU A 28 6.55 -12.20 -14.94
N LYS A 29 7.56 -13.06 -15.10
CA LYS A 29 8.95 -12.74 -14.74
C LYS A 29 9.51 -11.65 -15.65
N GLU A 30 9.26 -11.72 -16.95
CA GLU A 30 9.69 -10.72 -17.93
C GLU A 30 9.03 -9.35 -17.69
N ILE A 31 7.73 -9.33 -17.37
CA ILE A 31 7.00 -8.10 -17.03
C ILE A 31 7.57 -7.48 -15.76
N LYS A 32 7.87 -8.28 -14.73
CA LYS A 32 8.54 -7.82 -13.50
C LYS A 32 9.87 -7.14 -13.79
N ALA A 33 10.71 -7.77 -14.61
CA ALA A 33 11.99 -7.20 -14.99
C ALA A 33 11.83 -5.87 -15.76
N THR A 34 10.87 -5.82 -16.68
CA THR A 34 10.58 -4.61 -17.48
C THR A 34 10.09 -3.45 -16.60
N VAL A 35 9.18 -3.71 -15.67
CA VAL A 35 8.69 -2.70 -14.72
C VAL A 35 9.80 -2.21 -13.78
N GLN A 36 10.70 -3.11 -13.37
CA GLN A 36 11.86 -2.73 -12.54
C GLN A 36 12.79 -1.77 -13.28
N GLU A 37 13.15 -2.07 -14.53
CA GLU A 37 14.02 -1.19 -15.32
C GLU A 37 13.35 0.15 -15.63
N HIS A 38 12.06 0.12 -16.02
CA HIS A 38 11.27 1.34 -16.18
C HIS A 38 11.33 2.22 -14.93
N ASN A 39 11.07 1.64 -13.76
CA ASN A 39 11.06 2.38 -12.49
C ASN A 39 12.43 2.95 -12.12
N LYS A 40 13.52 2.25 -12.45
CA LYS A 40 14.89 2.74 -12.24
C LYS A 40 15.15 3.98 -13.09
N VAL A 41 14.82 3.93 -14.37
CA VAL A 41 14.97 5.05 -15.31
C VAL A 41 14.07 6.21 -14.89
N ALA A 42 12.79 5.95 -14.60
CA ALA A 42 11.82 6.97 -14.19
C ALA A 42 12.26 7.71 -12.92
N ARG A 43 12.76 6.99 -11.90
CA ARG A 43 13.27 7.62 -10.66
C ARG A 43 14.48 8.51 -10.93
N LYS A 44 15.44 8.05 -11.75
CA LYS A 44 16.60 8.87 -12.13
C LYS A 44 16.15 10.12 -12.88
N TRP A 45 15.23 9.96 -13.82
CA TRP A 45 14.69 11.06 -14.62
C TRP A 45 13.98 12.09 -13.76
N LEU A 46 13.11 11.66 -12.83
CA LEU A 46 12.40 12.54 -11.90
C LEU A 46 13.33 13.34 -10.98
N ARG A 47 14.50 12.81 -10.61
CA ARG A 47 15.50 13.56 -9.83
C ARG A 47 16.18 14.66 -10.63
N LEU A 48 16.46 14.39 -11.90
CA LEU A 48 17.07 15.37 -12.81
C LEU A 48 16.05 16.40 -13.32
N HIS A 49 14.79 16.00 -13.44
CA HIS A 49 13.70 16.81 -13.98
C HIS A 49 12.46 16.72 -13.07
N PRO A 50 12.43 17.46 -11.94
CA PRO A 50 11.36 17.36 -10.94
C PRO A 50 9.96 17.72 -11.45
N THR A 51 9.86 18.45 -12.56
CA THR A 51 8.60 18.84 -13.21
C THR A 51 8.10 17.81 -14.23
N SER A 52 8.83 16.70 -14.42
CA SER A 52 8.46 15.65 -15.38
C SER A 52 7.20 14.88 -14.97
N THR A 53 6.48 14.39 -15.97
CA THR A 53 5.29 13.53 -15.84
C THR A 53 5.62 12.03 -15.77
N ALA A 54 6.90 11.66 -15.66
CA ALA A 54 7.31 10.26 -15.53
C ALA A 54 6.64 9.57 -14.33
N THR A 55 6.17 8.34 -14.52
CA THR A 55 5.43 7.59 -13.52
C THR A 55 6.20 6.36 -13.05
N ILE A 56 6.05 6.04 -11.76
CA ILE A 56 6.49 4.78 -11.17
C ILE A 56 5.32 3.79 -11.31
N LEU A 57 5.60 2.61 -11.82
CA LEU A 57 4.63 1.56 -12.09
C LEU A 57 4.66 0.48 -11.01
N ARG A 58 3.53 -0.19 -10.81
CA ARG A 58 3.40 -1.42 -10.01
C ARG A 58 2.67 -2.49 -10.78
N ILE A 59 3.01 -3.74 -10.45
CA ILE A 59 2.28 -4.92 -10.91
C ILE A 59 1.27 -5.30 -9.82
N ARG A 60 0.00 -5.38 -10.18
CA ARG A 60 -1.09 -5.87 -9.33
C ARG A 60 -1.42 -7.29 -9.76
N ILE A 61 -1.35 -8.22 -8.81
CA ILE A 61 -1.69 -9.62 -9.01
C ILE A 61 -2.98 -9.90 -8.22
N MET A 62 -4.04 -10.26 -8.92
CA MET A 62 -5.35 -10.55 -8.32
C MET A 62 -5.66 -12.05 -8.41
N PRO A 63 -5.66 -12.77 -7.29
CA PRO A 63 -6.06 -14.18 -7.28
C PRO A 63 -7.54 -14.34 -7.64
N ARG A 64 -7.83 -15.33 -8.49
CA ARG A 64 -9.17 -15.67 -8.97
C ARG A 64 -9.45 -17.16 -8.79
N GLY A 65 -10.71 -17.48 -8.53
CA GLY A 65 -11.15 -18.86 -8.27
C GLY A 65 -12.44 -18.91 -7.43
N PRO A 66 -12.91 -20.14 -7.13
CA PRO A 66 -14.11 -20.37 -6.34
C PRO A 66 -13.88 -19.96 -4.87
N ARG A 67 -14.53 -18.86 -4.46
CA ARG A 67 -14.33 -18.26 -3.12
C ARG A 67 -15.06 -19.00 -2.00
N VAL A 68 -16.26 -19.49 -2.28
CA VAL A 68 -17.09 -20.19 -1.28
C VAL A 68 -16.44 -21.51 -0.89
N GLU A 69 -15.96 -22.28 -1.87
CA GLU A 69 -15.24 -23.54 -1.62
C GLU A 69 -13.93 -23.31 -0.86
N ALA A 70 -13.17 -22.28 -1.24
CA ALA A 70 -11.95 -21.90 -0.53
C ALA A 70 -12.22 -21.53 0.94
N ALA A 71 -13.28 -20.76 1.19
CA ALA A 71 -13.68 -20.38 2.55
C ALA A 71 -14.10 -21.60 3.38
N ALA A 72 -14.86 -22.52 2.79
CA ALA A 72 -15.26 -23.77 3.45
C ALA A 72 -14.06 -24.66 3.78
N LYS A 73 -13.09 -24.79 2.86
CA LYS A 73 -11.84 -25.55 3.07
C LYS A 73 -11.01 -25.01 4.24
N ASP A 74 -11.02 -23.69 4.45
CA ASP A 74 -10.32 -23.04 5.56
C ASP A 74 -11.16 -22.98 6.85
N GLY A 75 -12.33 -23.65 6.89
CA GLY A 75 -13.16 -23.75 8.08
C GLY A 75 -13.98 -22.50 8.42
N TRP A 76 -14.12 -21.56 7.48
CA TRP A 76 -14.94 -20.37 7.72
C TRP A 76 -16.42 -20.73 7.75
N LYS A 77 -17.09 -20.35 8.84
CA LYS A 77 -18.55 -20.51 8.99
C LYS A 77 -19.34 -19.63 8.03
N TYR A 78 -18.76 -18.52 7.56
CA TYR A 78 -19.41 -17.56 6.68
C TYR A 78 -18.95 -17.73 5.23
N LYS A 79 -19.89 -18.02 4.32
CA LYS A 79 -19.64 -18.17 2.87
C LYS A 79 -19.00 -16.93 2.23
N ALA A 80 -19.17 -15.76 2.85
CA ALA A 80 -18.67 -14.48 2.37
C ALA A 80 -17.22 -14.14 2.79
N ALA A 81 -16.55 -15.00 3.58
CA ALA A 81 -15.22 -14.69 4.13
C ALA A 81 -14.19 -14.25 3.08
N TYR A 82 -14.31 -14.76 1.84
CA TYR A 82 -13.40 -14.46 0.72
C TYR A 82 -14.02 -13.65 -0.42
N TYR A 83 -15.16 -12.98 -0.20
CA TYR A 83 -15.82 -12.18 -1.26
C TYR A 83 -14.96 -11.00 -1.71
N SER A 84 -14.35 -10.28 -0.76
CA SER A 84 -13.47 -9.14 -1.02
C SER A 84 -12.05 -9.56 -1.42
N TYR A 85 -11.58 -10.72 -0.95
CA TYR A 85 -10.21 -11.19 -1.17
C TYR A 85 -10.14 -12.72 -1.14
N LEU A 86 -9.57 -13.32 -2.19
CA LEU A 86 -9.27 -14.74 -2.25
C LEU A 86 -7.80 -14.96 -1.85
N PRO A 87 -7.47 -15.78 -0.83
CA PRO A 87 -6.09 -16.12 -0.54
C PRO A 87 -5.39 -16.79 -1.74
N GLN A 88 -4.14 -16.42 -2.00
CA GLN A 88 -3.40 -16.91 -3.17
C GLN A 88 -3.27 -18.44 -3.24
N ARG A 89 -3.23 -19.13 -2.08
CA ARG A 89 -3.17 -20.60 -2.00
C ARG A 89 -4.38 -21.31 -2.63
N HIS A 90 -5.51 -20.61 -2.75
CA HIS A 90 -6.75 -21.13 -3.32
C HIS A 90 -7.01 -20.60 -4.74
N ALA A 91 -6.08 -19.84 -5.30
CA ALA A 91 -6.22 -19.27 -6.63
C ALA A 91 -6.09 -20.36 -7.70
N THR A 92 -7.01 -20.35 -8.65
CA THR A 92 -6.94 -21.17 -9.86
C THR A 92 -6.17 -20.47 -10.98
N HIS A 93 -6.22 -19.14 -10.97
CA HIS A 93 -5.48 -18.27 -11.86
C HIS A 93 -5.32 -16.89 -11.21
N PHE A 94 -4.52 -16.04 -11.84
CA PHE A 94 -4.19 -14.71 -11.40
C PHE A 94 -4.42 -13.75 -12.57
N ASP A 95 -5.24 -12.74 -12.35
CA ASP A 95 -5.23 -11.58 -13.24
C ASP A 95 -4.03 -10.70 -12.88
N VAL A 96 -3.31 -10.27 -13.89
CA VAL A 96 -2.11 -9.44 -13.76
C VAL A 96 -2.39 -8.12 -14.46
N TYR A 97 -2.17 -7.03 -13.73
CA TYR A 97 -2.34 -5.67 -14.22
C TYR A 97 -1.07 -4.88 -13.96
N VAL A 98 -0.64 -4.05 -14.91
CA VAL A 98 0.35 -2.99 -14.64
C VAL A 98 -0.39 -1.66 -14.60
N GLY A 99 0.01 -0.79 -13.69
CA GLY A 99 -0.50 0.57 -13.64
C GLY A 99 0.31 1.42 -12.67
N GLU A 100 -0.08 2.68 -12.53
CA GLU A 100 0.63 3.61 -11.66
C GLU A 100 0.66 3.14 -10.20
N ASP A 101 1.83 3.29 -9.60
CA ASP A 101 2.07 3.17 -8.17
C ASP A 101 1.96 4.56 -7.52
N THR A 102 0.73 4.96 -7.22
CA THR A 102 0.42 6.24 -6.58
C THR A 102 1.17 6.43 -5.25
N ASN A 103 1.40 5.35 -4.50
CA ASN A 103 2.13 5.40 -3.24
C ASN A 103 3.62 5.65 -3.48
N ALA A 104 4.23 4.90 -4.40
CA ALA A 104 5.64 5.12 -4.75
C ALA A 104 5.85 6.52 -5.37
N MET A 105 4.88 7.02 -6.14
CA MET A 105 4.88 8.39 -6.65
C MET A 105 4.77 9.42 -5.53
N HIS A 106 3.91 9.21 -4.54
CA HIS A 106 3.83 10.09 -3.37
C HIS A 106 5.16 10.17 -2.62
N VAL A 107 5.78 9.02 -2.33
CA VAL A 107 7.11 8.94 -1.69
C VAL A 107 8.18 9.64 -2.53
N MET A 108 8.16 9.45 -3.84
CA MET A 108 9.10 10.08 -4.76
C MET A 108 8.93 11.61 -4.78
N ARG A 109 7.70 12.11 -4.87
CA ARG A 109 7.42 13.55 -4.82
C ARG A 109 7.84 14.17 -3.50
N ARG A 110 7.64 13.44 -2.40
CA ARG A 110 8.11 13.87 -1.09
C ARG A 110 9.63 13.91 -1.00
N GLU A 111 10.33 12.93 -1.59
CA GLU A 111 11.79 12.90 -1.70
C GLU A 111 12.30 14.12 -2.47
N LEU A 112 11.70 14.43 -3.62
CA LEU A 112 12.05 15.61 -4.41
C LEU A 112 11.81 16.92 -3.64
N LYS A 113 10.73 16.99 -2.86
CA LYS A 113 10.37 18.18 -2.09
C LYS A 113 11.28 18.41 -0.89
N THR A 114 11.66 17.35 -0.16
CA THR A 114 12.37 17.48 1.12
C THR A 114 13.85 17.15 1.03
N GLY A 115 14.31 16.57 -0.07
CA GLY A 115 15.65 15.99 -0.20
C GLY A 115 15.86 14.72 0.63
N MET A 116 14.85 14.27 1.38
CA MET A 116 14.95 13.09 2.24
C MET A 116 14.61 11.82 1.46
N THR A 117 15.48 10.83 1.53
CA THR A 117 15.22 9.47 1.03
C THR A 117 14.01 8.83 1.73
N ALA A 118 13.42 7.82 1.10
CA ALA A 118 12.26 7.10 1.65
C ALA A 118 12.51 6.48 3.05
N SER A 119 13.76 6.13 3.41
CA SER A 119 14.10 5.65 4.75
C SER A 119 14.15 6.79 5.77
N GLN A 120 14.73 7.92 5.39
CA GLN A 120 14.76 9.13 6.22
C GLN A 120 13.34 9.67 6.46
N GLN A 121 12.48 9.67 5.43
CA GLN A 121 11.07 10.04 5.56
C GLN A 121 10.35 9.16 6.59
N ARG A 122 10.54 7.84 6.52
CA ARG A 122 9.95 6.89 7.49
C ARG A 122 10.43 7.16 8.91
N LYS A 123 11.74 7.35 9.09
CA LYS A 123 12.30 7.66 10.42
C LYS A 123 11.73 8.98 10.97
N HIS A 124 11.61 9.99 10.12
CA HIS A 124 11.01 11.28 10.49
C HIS A 124 9.54 11.12 10.89
N ASP A 125 8.76 10.36 10.14
CA ASP A 125 7.34 10.11 10.44
C ASP A 125 7.15 9.33 11.73
N ASP A 126 7.98 8.31 11.97
CA ASP A 126 7.96 7.55 13.22
C ASP A 126 8.26 8.45 14.42
N LEU A 127 9.26 9.33 14.31
CA LEU A 127 9.59 10.28 15.38
C LEU A 127 8.44 11.26 15.64
N LEU A 128 7.83 11.80 14.58
CA LEU A 128 6.65 12.67 14.70
C LEU A 128 5.48 11.94 15.36
N TYR A 129 5.23 10.68 14.98
CA TYR A 129 4.19 9.87 15.58
C TYR A 129 4.46 9.61 17.06
N GLN A 130 5.69 9.26 17.42
CA GLN A 130 6.10 9.05 18.82
C GLN A 130 5.92 10.33 19.65
N ALA A 131 6.33 11.48 19.12
CA ALA A 131 6.13 12.77 19.79
C ALA A 131 4.65 13.07 20.03
N ARG A 132 3.78 12.90 19.01
CA ARG A 132 2.32 13.07 19.17
C ARG A 132 1.72 12.09 20.17
N ARG A 133 2.19 10.83 20.16
CA ARG A 133 1.72 9.81 21.11
C ARG A 133 2.05 10.20 22.55
N ILE A 134 3.22 10.79 22.78
CA ILE A 134 3.61 11.31 24.11
C ILE A 134 2.72 12.49 24.48
N GLU A 135 2.50 13.43 23.58
CA GLU A 135 1.62 14.59 23.78
C GLU A 135 0.20 14.16 24.17
N TRP A 136 -0.39 13.20 23.46
CA TRP A 136 -1.72 12.67 23.76
C TRP A 136 -1.79 12.02 25.13
N LYS A 137 -0.81 11.16 25.48
CA LYS A 137 -0.74 10.57 26.82
C LYS A 137 -0.61 11.62 27.92
N GLY A 138 0.16 12.69 27.68
CA GLY A 138 0.28 13.80 28.61
C GLY A 138 -1.04 14.53 28.81
N ARG A 139 -1.78 14.81 27.71
CA ARG A 139 -3.11 15.43 27.78
C ARG A 139 -4.13 14.56 28.49
N ASP A 140 -4.17 13.26 28.19
CA ASP A 140 -5.08 12.33 28.87
C ASP A 140 -4.79 12.28 30.38
N GLN A 141 -3.52 12.25 30.77
CA GLN A 141 -3.12 12.29 32.18
C GLN A 141 -3.50 13.61 32.86
N LEU A 142 -3.39 14.74 32.17
CA LEU A 142 -3.83 16.04 32.70
C LEU A 142 -5.35 16.07 32.87
N HIS A 143 -6.11 15.57 31.89
CA HIS A 143 -7.56 15.46 31.98
C HIS A 143 -8.01 14.58 33.15
N ILE A 144 -7.36 13.43 33.37
CA ILE A 144 -7.64 12.55 34.52
C ILE A 144 -7.35 13.27 35.84
N LYS A 145 -6.18 13.91 35.97
CA LYS A 145 -5.81 14.65 37.19
C LYS A 145 -6.76 15.81 37.48
N GLU A 146 -7.22 16.51 36.45
CA GLU A 146 -8.17 17.62 36.58
C GLU A 146 -9.55 17.10 37.01
N TYR A 147 -10.00 15.99 36.44
CA TYR A 147 -11.22 15.30 36.88
C TYR A 147 -11.14 14.86 38.34
N ASP A 148 -10.04 14.21 38.75
CA ASP A 148 -9.81 13.78 40.13
C ASP A 148 -9.75 14.98 41.09
N ARG A 149 -9.12 16.09 40.69
CA ARG A 149 -9.09 17.33 41.48
C ARG A 149 -10.50 17.88 41.70
N LEU A 150 -11.33 17.95 40.67
CA LEU A 150 -12.71 18.45 40.74
C LEU A 150 -13.62 17.54 41.59
N GLN A 151 -13.43 16.23 41.54
CA GLN A 151 -14.20 15.26 42.34
C GLN A 151 -13.74 15.19 43.80
N GLY A 152 -12.42 15.34 44.05
CA GLY A 152 -11.83 15.38 45.39
C GLY A 152 -12.22 16.62 46.20
N THR A 153 -12.45 17.77 45.55
CA THR A 153 -12.92 18.98 46.23
C THR A 153 -14.39 18.92 46.65
N ASN A 154 -15.20 18.05 46.04
CA ASN A 154 -16.64 17.94 46.35
C ASN A 154 -16.95 17.12 47.62
N HIS A 155 -15.99 16.36 48.14
CA HIS A 155 -16.19 15.48 49.31
C HIS A 155 -15.80 16.12 50.65
N SER A 156 -15.23 17.32 50.65
CA SER A 156 -14.75 17.99 51.87
C SER A 156 -15.64 19.12 52.38
N ALA A 157 -16.82 19.34 51.78
CA ALA A 157 -17.75 20.42 52.13
C ALA A 157 -19.02 19.96 52.88
N LYS A 158 -19.02 18.73 53.42
CA LYS A 158 -20.08 18.21 54.31
C LYS A 158 -19.44 17.66 55.58
N GLY A 159 -19.04 18.57 56.47
CA GLY A 159 -18.57 18.29 57.83
C GLY A 159 -18.92 19.46 58.71
#